data_AF-A0A3R5ZX49-F1
#
_entry.id   AF-A0A3R5ZX49-F1
#
_cell.length_a   1.000
_cell.length_b   1.000
_cell.length_c   1.000
_cell.angle_alpha   90.00
_cell.angle_beta   90.00
_cell.angle_gamma   90.00
#
_symmetry.space_group_name_H-M   'P 1'
#
loop_
_entity.id
_entity.type
_entity.pdbx_description
1 polymer ?
#
loop_
_entity_poly.entity_id
_entity_poly.type
_entity_poly.pdbx_seq_one_letter_code
_entity_poly.pdbx_strand_id
1 'polypeptide(L)'
;MGFFDKKYCDVCGEKIGLLGNRKLEDGNLCKDCAAKLSPFFSERKSSTVEEIKQQLAYREENQRQIASFRATRIIGDRMKVMVDELGKRFVVTSSSDILKANPDIIPLSDVISCNLDLQVDDTELKKEDARERKSVIIHRDSAIPITSILRFQSNILGSARFVSA
;
A
#
# COMPACT_ATOMS: atom_id res chain seq x y z
N MET A 1 37.62 -8.26 -26.17
CA MET A 1 36.42 -7.43 -26.00
C MET A 1 35.67 -7.91 -24.75
N GLY A 2 35.41 -7.02 -23.79
CA GLY A 2 35.00 -7.36 -22.42
C GLY A 2 33.48 -7.50 -22.19
N PHE A 3 33.17 -8.55 -21.42
CA PHE A 3 31.96 -9.09 -20.78
C PHE A 3 30.70 -8.25 -20.44
N PHE A 4 30.50 -7.02 -20.92
CA PHE A 4 29.28 -6.27 -20.62
C PHE A 4 28.78 -5.46 -21.81
N ASP A 5 27.81 -6.02 -22.56
CA ASP A 5 27.04 -5.24 -23.51
C ASP A 5 26.36 -4.08 -22.78
N LYS A 6 26.60 -2.86 -23.28
CA LYS A 6 26.01 -1.64 -22.73
C LYS A 6 24.50 -1.70 -22.98
N LYS A 7 23.73 -2.03 -21.96
CA LYS A 7 22.27 -2.01 -22.02
C LYS A 7 21.75 -0.59 -21.81
N TYR A 8 20.66 -0.26 -22.49
CA TYR A 8 19.93 1.00 -22.35
C TYR A 8 18.53 0.72 -21.85
N CYS A 9 17.90 1.70 -21.22
CA CYS A 9 16.52 1.61 -20.77
C CYS A 9 15.58 1.87 -21.94
N ASP A 10 14.69 0.93 -22.23
CA ASP A 10 13.73 1.04 -23.34
C ASP A 10 12.56 2.01 -23.04
N VAL A 11 12.55 2.57 -21.81
CA VAL A 11 11.58 3.58 -21.36
C VAL A 11 12.15 5.00 -21.39
N CYS A 12 13.34 5.23 -20.82
CA CYS A 12 13.94 6.57 -20.73
C CYS A 12 15.14 6.80 -21.66
N GLY A 13 15.64 5.76 -22.33
CA GLY A 13 16.83 5.84 -23.20
C GLY A 13 18.17 5.92 -22.49
N GLU A 14 18.20 6.08 -21.15
CA GLU A 14 19.44 6.20 -20.39
C GLU A 14 20.21 4.87 -20.33
N LYS A 15 21.53 4.97 -20.22
CA LYS A 15 22.41 3.82 -20.07
C LYS A 15 22.18 3.15 -18.70
N ILE A 16 21.96 1.85 -18.72
CA ILE A 16 21.78 1.06 -17.49
C ILE A 16 23.13 0.67 -16.92
N GLY A 17 23.35 0.98 -15.64
CA GLY A 17 24.52 0.54 -14.88
C GLY A 17 24.49 -0.96 -14.58
N LEU A 18 25.63 -1.51 -14.14
CA LEU A 18 25.88 -2.95 -13.98
C LEU A 18 24.82 -3.70 -13.14
N LEU A 19 24.25 -3.04 -12.12
CA LEU A 19 23.30 -3.63 -11.16
C LEU A 19 21.88 -3.03 -11.28
N GLY A 20 21.64 -2.20 -12.31
CA GLY A 20 20.39 -1.44 -12.44
C GLY A 20 19.37 -2.03 -13.41
N ASN A 21 19.70 -3.14 -14.10
CA ASN A 21 18.86 -3.70 -15.15
C ASN A 21 17.77 -4.60 -14.57
N ARG A 22 16.53 -4.30 -14.94
CA ARG A 22 15.40 -5.23 -14.84
C ARG A 22 15.04 -5.66 -16.24
N LYS A 23 15.16 -6.96 -16.51
CA LYS A 23 14.73 -7.54 -17.78
C LYS A 23 13.20 -7.60 -17.83
N LEU A 24 12.63 -7.04 -18.89
CA LEU A 24 11.22 -7.09 -19.26
C LEU A 24 10.99 -8.22 -20.28
N GLU A 25 9.75 -8.43 -20.71
CA GLU A 25 9.43 -9.38 -21.77
C GLU A 25 10.15 -9.02 -23.08
N ASP A 26 10.03 -7.77 -23.51
CA ASP A 26 10.51 -7.24 -24.79
C ASP A 26 11.53 -6.09 -24.64
N GLY A 27 12.17 -5.96 -23.46
CA GLY A 27 13.13 -4.89 -23.23
C GLY A 27 13.84 -4.88 -21.87
N ASN A 28 14.34 -3.71 -21.51
CA ASN A 28 15.15 -3.44 -20.33
C ASN A 28 14.66 -2.19 -19.63
N LEU A 29 14.57 -2.26 -18.30
CA LEU A 29 14.12 -1.17 -17.45
C LEU A 29 15.21 -0.78 -16.45
N CYS A 30 15.50 0.52 -16.32
CA CYS A 30 16.43 1.03 -15.31
C CYS A 30 15.79 1.11 -13.92
N LYS A 31 16.64 1.13 -12.90
CA LYS A 31 16.21 1.26 -11.49
C LYS A 31 15.33 2.50 -11.23
N ASP A 32 15.58 3.61 -11.92
CA ASP A 32 14.94 4.90 -11.63
C ASP A 32 13.52 4.95 -12.21
N CYS A 33 13.32 4.47 -13.44
CA CYS A 33 11.98 4.26 -13.99
C CYS A 33 11.19 3.26 -13.15
N ALA A 34 11.86 2.20 -12.72
CA ALA A 34 11.22 1.15 -11.97
C ALA A 34 10.91 1.52 -10.50
N ALA A 35 11.50 2.60 -9.97
CA ALA A 35 11.16 3.20 -8.68
C ALA A 35 9.92 4.11 -8.75
N LYS A 36 9.55 4.60 -9.95
CA LYS A 36 8.35 5.43 -10.15
C LYS A 36 7.06 4.61 -10.23
N LEU A 37 7.16 3.31 -10.54
CA LEU A 37 6.02 2.39 -10.63
C LEU A 37 5.32 2.24 -9.27
N SER A 38 3.99 2.09 -9.31
CA SER A 38 3.17 1.86 -8.12
C SER A 38 3.71 0.67 -7.30
N PRO A 39 3.68 0.74 -5.96
CA PRO A 39 3.95 -0.41 -5.08
C PRO A 39 3.06 -1.62 -5.38
N PHE A 40 1.83 -1.40 -5.85
CA PHE A 40 0.86 -2.45 -6.17
C PHE A 40 1.06 -3.06 -7.56
N PHE A 41 1.97 -2.52 -8.36
CA PHE A 41 2.34 -3.09 -9.65
C PHE A 41 3.26 -4.30 -9.45
N SER A 42 2.66 -5.50 -9.44
CA SER A 42 3.29 -6.77 -9.07
C SER A 42 4.00 -7.51 -10.21
N GLU A 43 3.76 -7.19 -11.49
CA GLU A 43 4.20 -8.01 -12.63
C GLU A 43 5.49 -7.55 -13.33
N ARG A 44 6.38 -6.87 -12.60
CA ARG A 44 7.50 -6.11 -13.17
C ARG A 44 8.50 -6.88 -14.05
N LYS A 45 8.59 -8.21 -13.95
CA LYS A 45 9.55 -9.03 -14.73
C LYS A 45 8.95 -9.62 -16.00
N SER A 46 7.62 -9.70 -16.07
CA SER A 46 6.90 -10.24 -17.22
C SER A 46 6.20 -9.16 -18.02
N SER A 47 6.20 -7.91 -17.54
CA SER A 47 5.60 -6.80 -18.29
C SER A 47 6.37 -6.47 -19.56
N THR A 48 5.65 -6.00 -20.56
CA THR A 48 6.20 -5.39 -21.77
C THR A 48 6.63 -3.94 -21.51
N VAL A 49 7.48 -3.39 -22.38
CA VAL A 49 7.89 -1.97 -22.34
C VAL A 49 6.66 -1.05 -22.42
N GLU A 50 5.65 -1.43 -23.20
CA GLU A 50 4.43 -0.64 -23.37
C GLU A 50 3.59 -0.60 -22.08
N GLU A 51 3.41 -1.73 -21.39
CA GLU A 51 2.73 -1.77 -20.09
C GLU A 51 3.45 -0.94 -19.03
N ILE A 52 4.79 -0.95 -19.03
CA ILE A 52 5.57 -0.07 -18.15
C ILE A 52 5.32 1.41 -18.46
N LYS A 53 5.26 1.79 -19.75
CA LYS A 53 4.96 3.18 -20.15
C LYS A 53 3.55 3.59 -19.75
N GLN A 54 2.56 2.72 -19.97
CA GLN A 54 1.18 2.94 -19.53
C GLN A 54 1.11 3.15 -18.02
N GLN A 55 1.83 2.32 -17.26
CA GLN A 55 1.86 2.46 -15.81
C GLN A 55 2.54 3.77 -15.37
N LEU A 56 3.60 4.21 -16.05
CA LEU A 56 4.22 5.51 -15.74
C LEU A 56 3.31 6.69 -16.09
N ALA A 57 2.58 6.62 -17.20
CA ALA A 57 1.57 7.62 -17.57
C ALA A 57 0.45 7.68 -16.52
N TYR A 58 -0.03 6.52 -16.05
CA TYR A 58 -0.97 6.44 -14.93
C TYR A 58 -0.43 7.13 -13.67
N ARG A 59 0.84 6.93 -13.33
CA ARG A 59 1.48 7.57 -12.17
C ARG A 59 1.60 9.08 -12.32
N GLU A 60 1.83 9.58 -13.53
CA GLU A 60 1.85 11.01 -13.81
C GLU A 60 0.45 11.62 -13.66
N GLU A 61 -0.59 10.95 -14.16
CA GLU A 61 -1.97 11.41 -13.97
C GLU A 61 -2.39 11.35 -12.49
N ASN A 62 -2.00 10.29 -11.77
CA ASN A 62 -2.22 10.19 -10.33
C ASN A 62 -1.58 11.35 -9.56
N GLN A 63 -0.38 11.80 -9.97
CA GLN A 63 0.29 12.97 -9.39
C GLN A 63 -0.54 14.25 -9.56
N ARG A 64 -1.19 14.43 -10.72
CA ARG A 64 -2.07 15.58 -10.99
C ARG A 64 -3.33 15.51 -10.13
N GLN A 65 -3.91 14.32 -10.00
CA GLN A 65 -5.08 14.12 -9.16
C GLN A 65 -4.78 14.34 -7.67
N ILE A 66 -3.59 13.93 -7.19
CA ILE A 66 -3.13 14.16 -5.81
C ILE A 66 -3.11 15.65 -5.46
N ALA A 67 -2.76 16.54 -6.40
CA ALA A 67 -2.79 17.98 -6.17
C ALA A 67 -4.21 18.52 -5.87
N SER A 68 -5.24 17.83 -6.34
CA SER A 68 -6.65 18.14 -6.07
C SER A 68 -7.25 17.37 -4.88
N PHE A 69 -6.50 16.44 -4.30
CA PHE A 69 -6.99 15.54 -3.26
C PHE A 69 -7.18 16.30 -1.94
N ARG A 70 -8.37 16.21 -1.36
CA ARG A 70 -8.72 16.88 -0.10
C ARG A 70 -9.17 15.86 0.93
N ALA A 71 -8.26 15.51 1.85
CA ALA A 71 -8.61 14.61 2.94
C ALA A 71 -9.65 15.28 3.87
N THR A 72 -10.89 14.81 3.83
CA THR A 72 -11.96 15.19 4.78
C THR A 72 -11.94 14.31 6.01
N ARG A 73 -11.37 13.10 5.91
CA ARG A 73 -11.21 12.16 7.01
C ARG A 73 -9.88 11.43 6.94
N ILE A 74 -9.25 11.22 8.08
CA ILE A 74 -7.98 10.47 8.22
C ILE A 74 -8.18 9.40 9.29
N ILE A 75 -7.80 8.15 8.98
CA ILE A 75 -7.95 6.99 9.85
C ILE A 75 -6.58 6.30 9.98
N GLY A 76 -6.15 6.01 11.20
CA GLY A 76 -4.85 5.39 11.50
C GLY A 76 -3.74 6.40 11.82
N ASP A 77 -2.68 5.93 12.48
CA ASP A 77 -1.52 6.75 12.88
C ASP A 77 -0.32 6.53 11.94
N ARG A 78 0.38 5.39 12.03
CA ARG A 78 1.54 5.12 11.17
C ARG A 78 1.15 4.88 9.71
N MET A 79 0.15 4.05 9.48
CA MET A 79 -0.45 3.80 8.16
C MET A 79 -1.82 4.46 8.16
N LYS A 80 -2.01 5.44 7.28
CA LYS A 80 -3.20 6.28 7.25
C LYS A 80 -4.02 5.98 6.02
N VAL A 81 -5.32 5.79 6.21
CA VAL A 81 -6.31 5.92 5.15
C VAL A 81 -6.80 7.35 5.18
N MET A 82 -6.52 8.10 4.11
CA MET A 82 -7.04 9.46 3.94
C MET A 82 -8.18 9.38 2.93
N VAL A 83 -9.34 9.93 3.27
CA VAL A 83 -10.55 9.88 2.45
C VAL A 83 -10.91 11.28 1.99
N ASP A 84 -11.14 11.43 0.69
CA ASP A 84 -11.75 12.60 0.06
C ASP A 84 -13.21 12.23 -0.27
N GLU A 85 -14.11 12.55 0.66
CA GLU A 85 -15.53 12.16 0.56
C GLU A 85 -16.25 12.83 -0.62
N LEU A 86 -15.91 14.09 -0.92
CA LEU A 86 -16.48 14.82 -2.05
C LEU A 86 -16.00 14.23 -3.38
N GLY A 87 -14.71 13.92 -3.49
CA GLY A 87 -14.11 13.27 -4.65
C GLY A 87 -14.41 11.77 -4.74
N LYS A 88 -15.09 11.18 -3.75
CA LYS A 88 -15.40 9.75 -3.62
C LYS A 88 -14.18 8.86 -3.83
N ARG A 89 -13.06 9.21 -3.21
CA ARG A 89 -11.77 8.54 -3.40
C ARG A 89 -10.97 8.52 -2.11
N PHE A 90 -9.98 7.64 -2.03
CA PHE A 90 -9.11 7.54 -0.87
C PHE A 90 -7.69 7.17 -1.29
N VAL A 91 -6.74 7.44 -0.39
CA VAL A 91 -5.35 7.00 -0.51
C VAL A 91 -4.98 6.27 0.76
N VAL A 92 -4.03 5.34 0.64
CA VAL A 92 -3.45 4.68 1.81
C VAL A 92 -1.94 4.83 1.80
N THR A 93 -1.39 5.39 2.87
CA THR A 93 0.01 5.80 2.91
C THR A 93 0.51 5.95 4.34
N SER A 94 1.80 5.72 4.56
CA SER A 94 2.50 6.13 5.78
C SER A 94 3.13 7.52 5.69
N SER A 95 3.15 8.11 4.49
CA SER A 95 3.76 9.44 4.28
C SER A 95 2.86 10.53 4.84
N SER A 96 3.48 11.53 5.49
CA SER A 96 2.83 12.80 5.82
C SER A 96 2.70 13.72 4.60
N ASP A 97 3.62 13.63 3.64
CA ASP A 97 3.63 14.41 2.41
C ASP A 97 3.17 13.53 1.24
N ILE A 98 1.87 13.63 0.93
CA ILE A 98 1.25 12.86 -0.15
C ILE A 98 1.59 13.42 -1.54
N LEU A 99 1.87 14.72 -1.65
CA LEU A 99 2.28 15.35 -2.90
C LEU A 99 3.63 14.77 -3.35
N LYS A 100 4.56 14.59 -2.42
CA LYS A 100 5.86 13.98 -2.72
C LYS A 100 5.79 12.46 -2.85
N ALA A 101 5.01 11.78 -1.99
CA ALA A 101 4.95 10.32 -1.99
C ALA A 101 4.16 9.74 -3.17
N ASN A 102 3.21 10.51 -3.72
CA ASN A 102 2.33 10.09 -4.80
C ASN A 102 1.67 8.72 -4.50
N PRO A 103 0.93 8.55 -3.39
CA PRO A 103 0.21 7.31 -3.15
C PRO A 103 -0.88 7.12 -4.21
N ASP A 104 -1.22 5.88 -4.54
CA ASP A 104 -2.26 5.62 -5.52
C ASP A 104 -3.62 6.07 -4.98
N ILE A 105 -4.34 6.86 -5.79
CA ILE A 105 -5.71 7.30 -5.53
C ILE A 105 -6.64 6.19 -5.98
N ILE A 106 -7.50 5.76 -5.06
CA ILE A 106 -8.43 4.67 -5.26
C ILE A 106 -9.84 5.24 -5.21
N PRO A 107 -10.64 5.11 -6.28
CA PRO A 107 -12.07 5.40 -6.23
C PRO A 107 -12.77 4.54 -5.18
N LEU A 108 -13.68 5.12 -4.40
CA LEU A 108 -14.49 4.34 -3.45
C LEU A 108 -15.34 3.27 -4.15
N SER A 109 -15.74 3.52 -5.41
CA SER A 109 -16.47 2.57 -6.24
C SER A 109 -15.67 1.30 -6.59
N ASP A 110 -14.33 1.36 -6.51
CA ASP A 110 -13.48 0.22 -6.86
C ASP A 110 -13.30 -0.75 -5.69
N VAL A 111 -13.81 -0.41 -4.50
CA VAL A 111 -13.79 -1.28 -3.33
C VAL A 111 -14.85 -2.37 -3.51
N ILE A 112 -14.40 -3.60 -3.72
CA ILE A 112 -15.29 -4.76 -3.88
C ILE A 112 -15.62 -5.40 -2.53
N SER A 113 -14.63 -5.49 -1.64
CA SER A 113 -14.79 -6.08 -0.32
C SER A 113 -13.89 -5.40 0.70
N CYS A 114 -14.38 -5.36 1.94
CA CYS A 114 -13.64 -4.89 3.11
C CYS A 114 -13.72 -5.97 4.18
N ASN A 115 -12.59 -6.59 4.51
CA ASN A 115 -12.50 -7.52 5.62
C ASN A 115 -11.86 -6.81 6.82
N LEU A 116 -12.49 -6.95 7.98
CA LEU A 116 -12.00 -6.46 9.26
C LEU A 116 -11.66 -7.67 10.13
N ASP A 117 -10.37 -7.93 10.29
CA ASP A 117 -9.89 -8.92 11.26
C ASP A 117 -9.56 -8.18 12.56
N LEU A 118 -10.31 -8.46 13.63
CA LEU A 118 -10.05 -7.96 14.99
C LEU A 118 -9.44 -9.09 15.82
N GLN A 119 -8.20 -8.91 16.27
CA GLN A 119 -7.65 -9.73 17.34
C GLN A 119 -7.89 -9.03 18.67
N VAL A 120 -8.57 -9.72 19.59
CA VAL A 120 -8.87 -9.26 20.94
C VAL A 120 -8.24 -10.26 21.90
N ASP A 121 -7.30 -9.79 22.71
CA ASP A 121 -6.68 -10.58 23.78
C ASP A 121 -7.46 -10.41 25.08
N ASP A 122 -8.33 -11.36 25.41
CA ASP A 122 -9.04 -11.34 26.70
C ASP A 122 -8.15 -11.93 27.81
N THR A 123 -7.93 -11.15 28.88
CA THR A 123 -7.24 -11.64 30.09
C THR A 123 -8.26 -11.90 31.19
N GLU A 124 -8.48 -13.17 31.52
CA GLU A 124 -9.31 -13.58 32.66
C GLU A 124 -8.47 -13.68 33.95
N LEU A 125 -8.82 -12.88 34.97
CA LEU A 125 -8.24 -13.02 36.30
C LEU A 125 -9.19 -13.82 37.20
N LYS A 126 -8.74 -15.00 37.65
CA LYS A 126 -9.44 -15.82 38.64
C LYS A 126 -9.00 -15.41 40.03
N LYS A 127 -9.94 -14.98 40.87
CA LYS A 127 -9.69 -14.69 42.28
C LYS A 127 -10.41 -15.73 43.14
N GLU A 128 -9.63 -16.46 43.95
CA GLU A 128 -10.15 -17.37 44.97
C GLU A 128 -10.11 -16.66 46.32
N ASP A 129 -11.29 -16.38 46.88
CA ASP A 129 -11.40 -15.83 48.23
C ASP A 129 -11.39 -16.97 49.26
N ALA A 130 -10.95 -16.68 50.50
CA ALA A 130 -10.81 -17.63 51.61
C ALA A 130 -12.11 -18.38 52.05
N ARG A 131 -13.24 -18.12 51.39
CA ARG A 131 -14.54 -18.79 51.58
C ARG A 131 -14.92 -19.74 50.42
N GLU A 132 -13.95 -20.18 49.62
CA GLU A 132 -14.12 -21.05 48.43
C GLU A 132 -15.08 -20.50 47.35
N ARG A 133 -15.45 -19.22 47.42
CA ARG A 133 -16.23 -18.58 46.35
C ARG A 133 -15.28 -18.18 45.23
N LYS A 134 -15.40 -18.86 44.10
CA LYS A 134 -14.70 -18.52 42.86
C LYS A 134 -15.43 -17.37 42.20
N SER A 135 -14.75 -16.24 42.03
CA SER A 135 -15.24 -15.13 41.22
C SER A 135 -14.30 -14.91 40.03
N VAL A 136 -14.90 -14.77 38.84
CA VAL A 136 -14.17 -14.46 37.60
C VAL A 136 -14.31 -12.96 37.38
N ILE A 137 -13.19 -12.24 37.37
CA ILE A 137 -13.16 -10.82 37.02
C ILE A 137 -12.63 -10.75 35.59
N ILE A 138 -13.52 -10.44 34.66
CA ILE A 138 -13.15 -10.19 33.27
C ILE A 138 -12.73 -8.73 33.17
N HIS A 139 -11.41 -8.49 33.12
CA HIS A 139 -10.89 -7.18 32.76
C HIS A 139 -11.00 -7.01 31.24
N ARG A 140 -12.01 -6.28 30.79
CA ARG A 140 -12.02 -5.74 29.43
C ARG A 140 -11.12 -4.51 29.41
N ASP A 141 -9.82 -4.72 29.30
CA ASP A 141 -8.90 -3.60 29.12
C ASP A 141 -9.15 -3.00 27.72
N SER A 142 -9.77 -1.83 27.69
CA SER A 142 -9.99 -1.02 26.48
C SER A 142 -8.69 -0.48 25.84
N ALA A 143 -7.54 -1.00 26.26
CA ALA A 143 -6.18 -0.63 25.85
C ALA A 143 -5.40 -1.81 25.24
N ILE A 144 -6.05 -2.96 24.98
CA ILE A 144 -5.46 -4.03 24.16
C ILE A 144 -5.20 -3.44 22.76
N PRO A 145 -4.01 -3.62 22.16
CA PRO A 145 -3.78 -3.19 20.78
C PRO A 145 -4.67 -4.02 19.87
N ILE A 146 -5.83 -3.46 19.51
CA ILE A 146 -6.69 -4.02 18.47
C ILE A 146 -5.91 -3.90 17.17
N THR A 147 -5.16 -4.95 16.83
CA THR A 147 -4.50 -5.03 15.53
C THR A 147 -5.61 -5.27 14.51
N SER A 148 -6.05 -4.19 13.87
CA SER A 148 -7.06 -4.26 12.82
C SER A 148 -6.36 -4.45 11.49
N ILE A 149 -6.62 -5.57 10.83
CA ILE A 149 -6.17 -5.77 9.45
C ILE A 149 -7.32 -5.41 8.53
N LEU A 150 -7.18 -4.31 7.81
CA LEU A 150 -8.08 -3.90 6.74
C LEU A 150 -7.56 -4.47 5.43
N ARG A 151 -8.29 -5.40 4.83
CA ARG A 151 -8.00 -5.88 3.47
C ARG A 151 -9.02 -5.30 2.50
N PHE A 152 -8.52 -4.55 1.52
CA PHE A 152 -9.32 -4.06 0.41
C PHE A 152 -8.98 -4.88 -0.83
N GLN A 153 -10.01 -5.36 -1.53
CA GLN A 153 -9.86 -5.78 -2.91
C GLN A 153 -10.32 -4.65 -3.82
N SER A 154 -9.45 -4.25 -4.74
CA SER A 154 -9.78 -3.27 -5.78
C SER A 154 -9.42 -3.80 -7.17
N ASN A 155 -10.18 -3.35 -8.17
CA ASN A 155 -9.90 -3.67 -9.57
C ASN A 155 -8.54 -3.13 -10.05
N ILE A 156 -8.02 -2.06 -9.42
CA ILE A 156 -6.80 -1.37 -9.86
C ILE A 156 -5.54 -1.89 -9.12
N LEU A 157 -5.63 -2.21 -7.82
CA LEU A 157 -4.48 -2.53 -6.98
C LEU A 157 -4.40 -4.00 -6.54
N GLY A 158 -5.38 -4.84 -6.93
CA GLY A 158 -5.50 -6.19 -6.40
C GLY A 158 -5.88 -6.19 -4.92
N SER A 159 -5.31 -7.11 -4.11
CA SER A 159 -5.54 -7.14 -2.66
C SER A 159 -4.52 -6.26 -1.94
N ALA A 160 -4.99 -5.17 -1.33
CA ALA A 160 -4.19 -4.34 -0.44
C ALA A 160 -4.44 -4.76 1.01
N ARG A 161 -3.37 -5.11 1.75
CA ARG A 161 -3.43 -5.38 3.19
C ARG A 161 -2.91 -4.17 3.95
N PHE A 162 -3.73 -3.65 4.86
CA PHE A 162 -3.37 -2.58 5.78
C PHE A 162 -3.42 -3.12 7.19
N VAL A 163 -2.31 -2.99 7.91
CA VAL A 163 -2.24 -3.34 9.33
C VAL A 163 -2.18 -2.02 10.10
N SER A 164 -3.20 -1.72 10.90
CA SER A 164 -3.07 -0.71 11.94
C SER A 164 -2.50 -1.41 13.18
N ALA A 165 -1.27 -1.08 13.53
CA ALA A 165 -0.71 -1.37 14.84
C ALA A 165 -1.01 -0.21 15.78
#